data_AF-A0A7C9QUL9-F1
#
_entry.id   AF-A0A7C9QUL9-F1
#
_cell.length_a   1.000
_cell.length_b   1.000
_cell.length_c   1.000
_cell.angle_alpha   90.00
_cell.angle_beta   90.00
_cell.angle_gamma   90.00
#
_symmetry.space_group_name_H-M   'P 1'
#
loop_
_entity.id
_entity.type
_entity.pdbx_description
1 polymer ?
#
loop_
_entity_poly.entity_id
_entity_poly.type
_entity_poly.pdbx_seq_one_letter_code
_entity_poly.pdbx_strand_id
1 'polypeptide(L)' 'MLFENPANGYQERASTPFLWCLLFGALYFAVKGIWKHAVIAGIAAILTSGVSWLVYPFFARIIVRNAYLRRGWIEVE' A
#
# COMPACT_ATOMS: atom_id res chain seq x y z
N MET A 1 -9.00 6.27 4.19
CA MET A 1 -9.41 6.19 2.79
C MET A 1 -10.35 5.02 2.63
N LEU A 2 -11.51 5.25 2.06
CA LEU A 2 -12.44 4.22 1.63
C LEU A 2 -12.38 4.12 0.11
N PHE A 3 -12.08 2.93 -0.41
CA PHE A 3 -12.13 2.67 -1.85
C PHE A 3 -13.32 1.76 -2.14
N GLU A 4 -14.12 2.11 -3.13
CA GLU A 4 -15.21 1.28 -3.63
C GLU A 4 -14.90 0.80 -5.04
N ASN A 5 -15.14 -0.47 -5.30
CA ASN A 5 -15.08 -1.02 -6.63
C ASN A 5 -16.43 -0.83 -7.33
N PRO A 6 -16.51 0.03 -8.37
CA PRO A 6 -17.78 0.31 -9.05
C PRO A 6 -18.36 -0.90 -9.81
N ALA A 7 -17.55 -1.94 -10.06
CA ALA A 7 -18.00 -3.13 -10.77
C ALA A 7 -18.79 -4.11 -9.89
N ASN A 8 -18.61 -4.09 -8.56
CA ASN A 8 -19.25 -5.05 -7.65
C ASN A 8 -19.70 -4.46 -6.30
N GLY A 9 -19.53 -3.15 -6.08
CA GLY A 9 -19.91 -2.46 -4.84
C GLY A 9 -19.03 -2.83 -3.64
N TYR A 10 -17.90 -3.51 -3.84
CA TYR A 10 -17.02 -3.92 -2.74
C TYR A 10 -16.27 -2.71 -2.19
N GLN A 11 -16.38 -2.48 -0.88
CA GLN A 11 -15.69 -1.39 -0.19
C GLN A 11 -14.51 -1.91 0.61
N GLU A 12 -13.35 -1.28 0.44
CA GLU A 12 -12.15 -1.59 1.20
C GLU A 12 -11.63 -0.34 1.92
N ARG A 13 -11.54 -0.45 3.26
CA ARG A 13 -11.02 0.63 4.10
C ARG A 13 -9.51 0.51 4.23
N ALA A 14 -8.79 1.51 3.71
CA ALA A 14 -7.39 1.76 3.99
C ALA A 14 -7.27 2.85 5.07
N SER A 15 -7.46 2.44 6.33
CA SER A 15 -7.53 3.37 7.48
C SER A 15 -6.19 4.05 7.78
N THR A 16 -5.07 3.32 7.75
CA THR A 16 -3.75 3.86 8.15
C THR A 16 -2.56 3.24 7.38
N PRO A 17 -2.42 3.49 6.07
CA PRO A 17 -1.35 2.90 5.25
C PRO A 17 0.07 3.15 5.79
N PHE A 18 0.28 4.30 6.43
CA PHE A 18 1.54 4.65 7.07
C PHE A 18 1.91 3.67 8.19
N LEU A 19 1.02 3.49 9.18
CA LEU A 19 1.29 2.65 10.34
C LEU A 19 1.43 1.18 9.95
N TRP A 20 0.58 0.70 9.04
CA TRP A 20 0.65 -0.67 8.55
C TRP A 20 1.91 -0.93 7.71
N CYS A 21 2.35 0.05 6.91
CA CYS A 21 3.63 -0.04 6.21
C CYS A 21 4.82 0.04 7.18
N LEU A 22 4.72 0.79 8.28
CA LEU A 22 5.79 0.85 9.28
C LEU A 22 5.88 -0.43 10.13
N LEU A 23 4.77 -1.11 10.40
CA LEU A 23 4.76 -2.37 11.15
C LEU A 23 5.11 -3.59 10.28
N PHE A 24 4.58 -3.65 9.05
CA PHE A 24 4.66 -4.85 8.20
C PHE A 24 5.44 -4.63 6.89
N GLY A 25 5.80 -3.40 6.55
CA GLY A 25 6.64 -3.09 5.39
C GLY A 25 6.13 -3.69 4.09
N ALA A 26 6.96 -4.53 3.48
CA ALA A 26 6.65 -5.24 2.24
C ALA A 26 5.43 -6.17 2.36
N LEU A 27 5.20 -6.78 3.54
CA LEU A 27 4.09 -7.71 3.75
C LEU A 27 2.73 -7.00 3.64
N TYR A 28 2.64 -5.75 4.10
CA TYR A 28 1.42 -4.95 3.96
C TYR A 28 1.03 -4.77 2.48
N PHE A 29 2.01 -4.44 1.63
CA PHE A 29 1.76 -4.32 0.19
C PHE A 29 1.40 -5.65 -0.45
N ALA A 30 2.01 -6.76 -0.01
CA ALA A 30 1.69 -8.09 -0.52
C ALA A 30 0.24 -8.49 -0.19
N VAL A 31 -0.21 -8.27 1.05
CA VAL A 31 -1.60 -8.55 1.49
C VAL A 31 -2.62 -7.73 0.69
N LYS A 32 -2.30 -6.48 0.35
CA LYS A 32 -3.14 -5.61 -0.52
C LYS A 32 -3.05 -5.96 -2.02
N GLY A 33 -2.24 -6.96 -2.39
CA GLY A 33 -1.99 -7.39 -3.76
C GLY A 33 -1.14 -6.40 -4.58
N ILE A 34 -0.43 -5.49 -3.93
CA ILE A 34 0.43 -4.47 -4.55
C ILE A 34 1.85 -5.04 -4.68
N TRP A 35 1.99 -6.11 -5.46
CA TRP A 35 3.21 -6.91 -5.57
C TRP A 35 4.45 -6.12 -6.04
N LYS A 36 4.29 -5.17 -6.96
CA LYS A 36 5.39 -4.31 -7.42
C LYS A 36 6.07 -3.59 -6.25
N HIS A 37 5.29 -2.96 -5.38
CA HIS A 37 5.84 -2.24 -4.24
C HIS A 37 6.25 -3.16 -3.10
N ALA A 38 5.63 -4.34 -2.95
CA ALA A 38 6.08 -5.36 -2.01
C ALA A 38 7.52 -5.82 -2.31
N VAL A 39 7.80 -6.16 -3.57
CA VAL A 39 9.15 -6.59 -4.00
C VAL A 39 10.17 -5.45 -3.86
N ILE A 40 9.83 -4.25 -4.32
CA ILE A 40 10.73 -3.08 -4.21
C ILE A 40 11.02 -2.75 -2.74
N ALA A 41 9.99 -2.75 -1.86
CA ALA A 41 10.17 -2.50 -0.44
C ALA A 41 11.03 -3.57 0.23
N GLY A 42 10.86 -4.84 -0.15
CA GLY A 42 11.66 -5.96 0.37
C GLY A 42 13.13 -5.86 -0.05
N ILE A 43 13.39 -5.61 -1.34
CA ILE A 43 14.75 -5.42 -1.85
C ILE A 43 15.39 -4.18 -1.20
N ALA A 44 14.67 -3.06 -1.13
CA ALA A 44 15.17 -1.84 -0.49
C ALA A 44 15.50 -2.08 0.99
N ALA A 45 14.67 -2.83 1.71
CA ALA A 45 14.92 -3.16 3.11
C ALA A 45 16.20 -4.00 3.28
N ILE A 46 16.46 -4.95 2.37
CA ILE A 46 17.70 -5.75 2.40
C ILE A 46 18.92 -4.86 2.09
N LEU A 47 18.84 -4.05 1.02
CA LEU A 47 19.96 -3.20 0.57
C LEU A 47 20.32 -2.08 1.54
N THR A 48 19.35 -1.57 2.29
CA THR A 48 19.54 -0.46 3.23
C THR A 48 19.57 -0.92 4.68
N SER A 49 19.69 -2.23 4.94
CA SER A 49 19.66 -2.81 6.30
C SER A 49 18.45 -2.34 7.12
N GLY A 50 17.29 -2.21 6.48
CA GLY A 50 16.02 -1.81 7.10
C GLY A 50 15.77 -0.30 7.15
N VAL A 51 16.73 0.56 6.77
CA VAL A 51 16.55 2.03 6.83
C VAL A 51 15.45 2.50 5.88
N SER A 52 15.30 1.88 4.70
CA SER A 52 14.22 2.21 3.76
C SER A 52 12.83 1.98 4.34
N TRP A 53 12.70 1.12 5.37
CA TRP A 53 11.44 0.85 6.06
C TRP A 53 10.90 2.09 6.78
N LEU A 54 11.76 3.03 7.18
CA LEU A 54 11.34 4.29 7.79
C LEU A 54 10.87 5.33 6.76
N VAL A 55 11.38 5.24 5.52
CA VAL A 55 11.06 6.20 4.44
C VAL A 55 9.80 5.79 3.67
N TYR A 56 9.61 4.49 3.44
CA TYR A 56 8.49 3.94 2.67
C TYR A 56 7.07 4.30 3.19
N PRO A 57 6.82 4.37 4.52
CA PRO A 57 5.53 4.72 5.10
C PRO A 57 4.99 6.08 4.63
N PHE A 58 5.88 7.06 4.40
CA PHE A 58 5.51 8.37 3.88
C PHE A 58 4.88 8.29 2.48
N PHE A 59 5.35 7.33 1.67
CA PHE A 59 4.83 7.08 0.32
C PHE A 59 3.73 6.02 0.27
N ALA A 60 3.56 5.21 1.32
CA ALA A 60 2.59 4.12 1.38
C ALA A 60 1.16 4.60 1.08
N ARG A 61 0.79 5.78 1.57
CA ARG A 61 -0.52 6.41 1.31
C ARG A 61 -0.76 6.63 -0.19
N ILE A 62 0.22 7.18 -0.90
CA ILE A 62 0.13 7.47 -2.35
C ILE A 62 0.15 6.17 -3.16
N ILE A 63 1.01 5.23 -2.78
CA ILE A 63 1.16 3.93 -3.43
C ILE A 63 -0.16 3.15 -3.38
N VAL A 64 -0.76 3.04 -2.20
CA VAL A 64 -2.01 2.31 -2.00
C VAL A 64 -3.14 2.96 -2.80
N ARG A 65 -3.29 4.29 -2.70
CA ARG A 65 -4.29 5.04 -3.47
C ARG A 65 -4.13 4.82 -4.98
N ASN A 66 -2.93 4.99 -5.52
CA ASN A 66 -2.67 4.78 -6.94
C ASN A 66 -2.90 3.33 -7.39
N ALA A 67 -2.64 2.35 -6.52
CA ALA A 67 -2.90 0.95 -6.83
C ALA A 67 -4.41 0.66 -6.97
N TYR A 68 -5.24 1.23 -6.09
CA TYR A 68 -6.71 1.12 -6.19
C TYR A 68 -7.25 1.87 -7.41
N LEU A 69 -6.80 3.11 -7.63
CA LEU A 69 -7.22 3.90 -8.81
C LEU A 69 -6.86 3.20 -10.13
N ARG A 70 -5.67 2.60 -10.24
CA ARG A 70 -5.28 1.82 -11.43
C ARG A 70 -6.12 0.56 -11.65
N ARG A 71 -6.73 0.02 -10.60
CA ARG A 71 -7.69 -1.09 -10.68
C ARG A 71 -9.10 -0.63 -11.04
N GLY A 72 -9.32 0.67 -11.26
CA GLY A 72 -10.62 1.25 -11.57
C GLY A 72 -11.51 1.49 -10.34
N TRP A 73 -10.94 1.44 -9.14
CA TRP A 73 -11.68 1.72 -7.91
C TRP A 73 -11.78 3.23 -7.70
N ILE A 74 -12.87 3.67 -7.06
CA ILE A 74 -13.12 5.07 -6.74
C ILE A 74 -12.86 5.32 -5.26
N GLU A 75 -12.26 6.47 -4.94
CA GLU A 75 -12.09 6.93 -3.57
C GLU A 75 -13.41 7.61 -3.15
N VAL A 76 -14.08 7.02 -2.17
CA VAL A 76 -15.39 7.50 -1.68
C VAL A 76 -15.20 8.44 -0.48
N GLU A 77 -14.12 8.26 0.29
CA GLU A 77 -13.81 9.06 1.50
C GLU A 77 -12.31 9.12 1.84
#